data_AF-A0A842UWG1-F1
#
_entry.id   AF-A0A842UWG1-F1
#
_cell.length_a   1.000
_cell.length_b   1.000
_cell.length_c   1.000
_cell.angle_alpha   90.00
_cell.angle_beta   90.00
_cell.angle_gamma   90.00
#
_symmetry.space_group_name_H-M   'P 1'
#
loop_
_entity.id
_entity.type
_entity.pdbx_description
1 polymer ?
#
loop_
_entity_poly.entity_id
_entity_poly.type
_entity_poly.pdbx_seq_one_letter_code
_entity_poly.pdbx_strand_id
1 'polypeptide(L)'
;MSARQRKGSNRAVGTTSSDLKLPLSVLRDRSVSVLEAIVGYLKDEKGLTYHEIAVMLNRDDRTIWTVFSRVKKKRRSRKNKRGVFDDEKKQPR
;
A
#
# COMPACT_ATOMS: atom_id res chain seq x y z
N MET A 1 9.78 -50.22 10.31
CA MET A 1 8.75 -49.20 10.00
C MET A 1 8.86 -48.10 11.05
N SER A 2 9.48 -46.96 10.73
CA SER A 2 9.83 -45.91 11.70
C SER A 2 8.80 -44.77 11.68
N ALA A 3 8.21 -44.49 12.84
CA ALA A 3 7.13 -43.52 13.03
C ALA A 3 7.66 -42.07 12.95
N ARG A 4 7.12 -41.31 12.00
CA ARG A 4 7.43 -39.90 11.78
C ARG A 4 6.80 -39.03 12.87
N GLN A 5 7.59 -38.61 13.85
CA GLN A 5 7.22 -37.58 14.83
C GLN A 5 6.94 -36.25 14.12
N ARG A 6 5.67 -35.84 14.03
CA ARG A 6 5.29 -34.47 13.66
C ARG A 6 5.43 -33.61 14.91
N LYS A 7 6.55 -32.89 15.06
CA LYS A 7 6.65 -31.80 16.03
C LYS A 7 5.62 -30.73 15.64
N GLY A 8 4.51 -30.68 16.37
CA GLY A 8 3.58 -29.55 16.34
C GLY A 8 4.34 -28.32 16.78
N SER A 9 4.62 -27.42 15.83
CA SER A 9 5.16 -26.10 16.13
C SER A 9 4.03 -25.26 16.71
N ASN A 10 3.99 -25.17 18.04
CA ASN A 10 3.20 -24.17 18.77
C ASN A 10 3.70 -22.78 18.41
N ARG A 11 3.19 -22.20 17.31
CA ARG A 11 3.30 -20.76 17.08
C ARG A 11 2.18 -20.09 17.85
N ALA A 12 2.48 -19.69 19.08
CA ALA A 12 1.73 -18.67 19.78
C ALA A 12 1.79 -17.39 18.92
N VAL A 13 0.75 -17.16 18.12
CA VAL A 13 0.57 -15.87 17.45
C VAL A 13 0.03 -14.93 18.52
N GLY A 14 0.94 -14.20 19.17
CA GLY A 14 0.56 -13.07 20.01
C GLY A 14 -0.11 -12.02 19.12
N THR A 15 -1.43 -11.87 19.25
CA THR A 15 -2.16 -10.77 18.62
C THR A 15 -1.82 -9.49 19.40
N THR A 16 -0.72 -8.83 19.07
CA THR A 16 -0.54 -7.42 19.41
C THR A 16 -1.47 -6.63 18.51
N SER A 17 -2.66 -6.29 19.01
CA SER A 17 -3.62 -5.41 18.33
C SER A 17 -3.04 -3.99 18.25
N SER A 18 -2.12 -3.74 17.33
CA SER A 18 -1.71 -2.39 16.97
C SER A 18 -2.86 -1.75 16.20
N ASP A 19 -3.58 -0.87 16.87
CA ASP A 19 -4.81 -0.23 16.40
C ASP A 19 -4.50 0.76 15.26
N LEU A 20 -4.41 0.26 14.03
CA LEU A 20 -4.11 1.04 12.83
C LEU A 20 -5.36 1.83 12.40
N LYS A 21 -5.40 3.11 12.78
CA LYS A 21 -6.44 4.03 12.36
C LYS A 21 -6.21 4.49 10.92
N LEU A 22 -7.08 4.05 10.01
CA LEU A 22 -7.11 4.49 8.62
C LEU A 22 -8.23 5.53 8.42
N PRO A 23 -7.92 6.75 7.95
CA PRO A 23 -8.95 7.73 7.66
C PRO A 23 -9.74 7.32 6.42
N LEU A 24 -11.07 7.35 6.50
CA LEU A 24 -11.97 6.98 5.40
C LEU A 24 -11.80 7.85 4.15
N SER A 25 -11.21 9.04 4.30
CA SER A 25 -10.84 9.94 3.20
C SER A 25 -9.92 9.27 2.17
N VAL A 26 -9.09 8.31 2.58
CA VAL A 26 -8.19 7.55 1.70
C VAL A 26 -8.98 6.70 0.69
N LEU A 27 -10.15 6.21 1.10
CA LEU A 27 -11.04 5.37 0.27
C LEU A 27 -11.97 6.20 -0.62
N ARG A 28 -11.91 7.54 -0.55
CA ARG A 28 -12.70 8.43 -1.38
C ARG A 28 -12.31 8.33 -2.86
N ASP A 29 -11.05 8.03 -3.17
CA ASP A 29 -10.58 7.93 -4.55
C ASP A 29 -10.98 6.59 -5.19
N ARG A 30 -12.07 6.60 -5.96
CA ARG A 30 -12.57 5.44 -6.71
C ARG A 30 -11.71 5.04 -7.92
N SER A 31 -10.66 5.80 -8.26
CA SER A 31 -9.77 5.44 -9.39
C SER A 31 -8.70 4.40 -9.05
N VAL A 32 -8.49 4.17 -7.76
CA VAL A 32 -7.60 3.13 -7.22
C VAL A 32 -8.45 2.09 -6.48
N SER A 33 -7.97 0.84 -6.45
CA SER A 33 -8.61 -0.20 -5.64
C SER A 33 -8.43 0.07 -4.15
N VAL A 34 -9.24 -0.57 -3.31
CA VAL A 34 -9.13 -0.42 -1.84
C VAL A 34 -7.73 -0.77 -1.34
N LEU A 35 -7.14 -1.88 -1.83
CA LEU A 35 -5.79 -2.28 -1.46
C LEU A 35 -4.74 -1.27 -1.94
N GLU A 36 -4.91 -0.75 -3.16
CA GLU A 36 -4.04 0.30 -3.71
C GLU A 36 -4.11 1.59 -2.87
N ALA A 37 -5.30 1.99 -2.43
CA ALA A 37 -5.49 3.15 -1.57
C ALA A 37 -4.80 2.97 -0.21
N ILE A 38 -4.99 1.81 0.43
CA ILE A 38 -4.39 1.47 1.73
C ILE A 38 -2.86 1.43 1.61
N VAL A 39 -2.31 0.68 0.65
CA VAL A 39 -0.84 0.58 0.46
C VAL A 39 -0.24 1.94 0.13
N GLY A 40 -0.90 2.73 -0.72
CA GLY A 40 -0.47 4.08 -1.05
C GLY A 40 -0.43 4.99 0.18
N TYR A 41 -1.45 4.93 1.05
CA TYR A 41 -1.47 5.70 2.29
C TYR A 41 -0.39 5.25 3.28
N LEU A 42 -0.25 3.94 3.51
CA LEU A 42 0.76 3.40 4.42
C LEU A 42 2.19 3.74 3.96
N LYS A 43 2.42 3.82 2.64
CA LYS A 43 3.72 4.18 2.11
C LYS A 43 3.98 5.69 2.14
N ASP A 44 3.05 6.48 1.60
CA ASP A 44 3.26 7.91 1.38
C ASP A 44 3.01 8.74 2.65
N GLU A 45 2.00 8.40 3.46
CA GLU A 45 1.60 9.17 4.65
C GLU A 45 2.20 8.60 5.94
N LYS A 46 2.35 7.27 6.04
CA LYS A 46 2.95 6.62 7.22
C LYS A 46 4.44 6.31 7.06
N GLY A 47 5.00 6.43 5.85
CA GLY A 47 6.44 6.26 5.60
C GLY A 47 6.96 4.82 5.74
N LEU A 48 6.08 3.81 5.79
CA LEU A 48 6.48 2.43 6.08
C LEU A 48 7.29 1.81 4.93
N THR A 49 8.13 0.84 5.26
CA THR A 49 8.83 0.01 4.27
C THR A 49 7.87 -0.98 3.62
N TYR A 50 8.24 -1.52 2.45
CA TYR A 50 7.41 -2.53 1.79
C TYR A 50 7.26 -3.79 2.64
N HIS A 51 8.33 -4.16 3.35
CA HIS A 51 8.34 -5.32 4.24
C HIS A 51 7.39 -5.15 5.43
N GLU A 52 7.42 -4.00 6.09
CA GLU A 52 6.50 -3.71 7.19
C GLU A 52 5.04 -3.74 6.72
N ILE A 53 4.74 -3.15 5.57
CA ILE A 53 3.39 -3.18 4.98
C ILE A 53 2.98 -4.62 4.62
N ALA A 54 3.91 -5.43 4.11
CA ALA A 54 3.67 -6.83 3.75
C ALA A 54 3.33 -7.67 4.98
N VAL A 55 4.10 -7.53 6.06
CA VAL A 55 3.83 -8.19 7.35
C VAL A 55 2.49 -7.74 7.93
N MET A 56 2.20 -6.43 7.92
CA MET A 56 0.94 -5.89 8.47
C MET A 56 -0.29 -6.36 7.71
N LEU A 57 -0.22 -6.41 6.37
CA LEU A 57 -1.33 -6.84 5.52
C LEU A 57 -1.37 -8.36 5.30
N ASN A 58 -0.41 -9.09 5.88
CA ASN A 58 -0.20 -10.51 5.65
C ASN A 58 -0.16 -10.85 4.15
N ARG A 59 0.73 -10.17 3.42
CA ARG A 59 0.95 -10.33 1.97
C ARG A 59 2.43 -10.47 1.67
N ASP A 60 2.72 -10.96 0.47
CA ASP A 60 4.10 -11.04 -0.03
C ASP A 60 4.63 -9.65 -0.43
N ASP A 61 5.91 -9.40 -0.20
CA ASP A 61 6.60 -8.14 -0.52
C ASP A 61 6.44 -7.75 -2.00
N ARG A 62 6.48 -8.72 -2.92
CA ARG A 62 6.31 -8.48 -4.37
C ARG A 62 4.91 -7.99 -4.69
N THR A 63 3.91 -8.43 -3.92
CA THR A 63 2.53 -7.96 -4.05
C THR A 63 2.45 -6.49 -3.64
N ILE A 64 3.03 -6.13 -2.50
CA ILE A 64 3.03 -4.74 -2.01
C ILE A 64 3.73 -3.81 -3.01
N TRP A 65 4.91 -4.21 -3.50
CA TRP A 65 5.63 -3.44 -4.51
C TRP A 65 4.83 -3.23 -5.79
N THR A 66 4.18 -4.28 -6.30
CA THR A 66 3.37 -4.23 -7.52
C THR A 66 2.17 -3.29 -7.34
N VAL A 67 1.47 -3.40 -6.21
CA VAL A 67 0.33 -2.55 -5.86
C VAL A 67 0.77 -1.09 -5.78
N PHE A 68 1.86 -0.80 -5.07
CA PHE A 68 2.37 0.57 -4.95
C PHE A 68 2.80 1.16 -6.30
N SER A 69 3.43 0.36 -7.16
CA SER A 69 3.83 0.77 -8.51
C SER A 69 2.62 1.14 -9.38
N ARG A 70 1.50 0.38 -9.26
CA ARG A 70 0.24 0.71 -9.93
C ARG A 70 -0.37 2.00 -9.42
N VAL A 71 -0.35 2.24 -8.10
CA VAL A 71 -0.81 3.49 -7.48
C VAL A 71 -0.03 4.68 -8.06
N LYS A 72 1.30 4.62 -8.08
CA LYS A 72 2.14 5.69 -8.65
C LYS A 72 1.79 5.98 -10.12
N LYS A 73 1.58 4.93 -10.92
CA LYS A 73 1.18 5.07 -12.34
C LYS A 73 -0.18 5.76 -12.49
N LYS A 74 -1.19 5.34 -11.70
CA LYS A 74 -2.55 5.91 -11.72
C LYS A 74 -2.57 7.35 -11.19
N ARG A 75 -1.79 7.68 -10.15
CA ARG A 75 -1.67 9.05 -9.64
C ARG A 75 -0.99 9.97 -10.65
N ARG A 76 0.05 9.49 -11.35
CA ARG A 76 0.72 10.23 -12.43
C ARG A 76 -0.23 10.50 -13.61
N SER A 77 -0.99 9.50 -14.05
CA SER A 77 -1.95 9.69 -15.15
C SER A 77 -3.10 10.65 -14.77
N ARG A 78 -3.55 10.67 -13.51
CA ARG A 78 -4.51 11.68 -13.03
C ARG A 78 -3.93 13.09 -13.00
N LYS A 79 -2.68 13.27 -12.55
CA LYS A 79 -2.01 14.58 -12.58
C LYS A 79 -1.95 15.12 -14.02
N ASN A 80 -1.58 14.28 -14.97
CA ASN A 80 -1.55 14.66 -16.40
C ASN A 80 -2.94 15.05 -16.95
N LYS A 81 -4.03 14.47 -16.44
CA LYS A 81 -5.40 14.87 -16.84
C LYS A 81 -5.92 16.15 -16.17
N ARG A 82 -5.36 16.51 -15.01
CA ARG A 82 -5.73 17.73 -14.26
C ARG A 82 -4.84 18.94 -14.61
N GLY A 83 -3.63 18.70 -15.12
CA GLY A 83 -2.68 19.75 -15.54
C GLY A 83 -2.86 20.25 -16.98
N VAL A 84 -4.04 20.14 -17.58
CA VAL A 84 -4.33 20.73 -18.90
C VAL A 84 -5.02 22.11 -18.77
N PHE A 85 -5.30 22.57 -17.55
CA PHE A 85 -6.03 23.82 -17.31
C PHE A 85 -5.30 24.88 -16.45
N ASP A 86 -4.11 24.60 -15.91
CA ASP A 86 -3.39 25.52 -15.01
C ASP A 86 -1.91 25.71 -15.40
N ASP A 87 -1.63 26.13 -16.65
CA ASP A 87 -0.32 26.67 -17.03
C ASP A 87 -0.50 27.77 -18.10
N GLU A 88 -1.26 28.81 -17.74
CA GLU A 88 -1.18 30.11 -18.40
C GLU A 88 -0.03 30.90 -17.74
N LYS A 89 0.82 31.55 -18.55
CA LYS A 89 1.77 32.61 -18.14
C LYS A 89 3.03 32.21 -17.36
N LYS A 90 4.07 31.82 -18.11
CA LYS A 90 5.43 32.36 -17.84
C LYS A 90 6.30 32.34 -19.10
N GLN A 91 6.37 33.47 -19.80
CA GLN A 91 7.54 33.77 -20.63
C GLN A 91 8.74 34.01 -19.70
N PRO A 92 9.95 33.61 -20.12
CA PRO A 92 10.98 34.64 -20.25
C PRO A 92 11.85 34.49 -21.50
N ARG A 93 12.04 35.65 -22.15
CA ARG A 93 13.06 36.14 -23.10
C ARG A 93 13.73 35.15 -24.06
#